data_AF-A0A452Y1G4-F1
#
_entry.id   AF-A0A452Y1G4-F1
#
_cell.length_a   1.000
_cell.length_b   1.000
_cell.length_c   1.000
_cell.angle_alpha   90.00
_cell.angle_beta   90.00
_cell.angle_gamma   90.00
#
_symmetry.space_group_name_H-M   'P 1'
#
loop_
_entity.id
_entity.type
_entity.pdbx_description
1 polymer ?
#
loop_
_entity_poly.entity_id
_entity_poly.type
_entity_poly.pdbx_seq_one_letter_code
_entity_poly.pdbx_strand_id
1 'polypeptide(L)'
;VILKEINEKFLNAGIGRIKENLQSRVRKGKMTKDNYDKTLSLLTGVLDYEKFKSVDLAIETVVENVKLKQQIFAELEQHCPSHCILATNTSTIDLDLIGEKTNSQDRIVGTHFFASYHASSRDSPHPSCLSASSCHHAGCGEEDQEDTNSGRKLYRLRG
;
A
#
# COMPACT_ATOMS: atom_id res chain seq x y z
N VAL A 1 0.25 12.86 -6.15
CA VAL A 1 0.96 11.64 -5.70
C VAL A 1 2.42 11.77 -6.04
N ILE A 2 3.30 11.53 -5.06
CA ILE A 2 4.76 11.53 -5.27
C ILE A 2 5.23 10.07 -5.27
N LEU A 3 5.97 9.67 -6.32
CA LEU A 3 6.63 8.37 -6.39
C LEU A 3 8.13 8.58 -6.19
N LYS A 4 8.65 8.10 -5.07
CA LYS A 4 10.06 8.19 -4.73
C LYS A 4 10.76 6.86 -4.99
N GLU A 5 11.93 6.92 -5.63
CA GLU A 5 12.79 5.76 -5.90
C GLU A 5 14.25 6.07 -5.62
N ILE A 6 15.09 5.03 -5.54
CA ILE A 6 16.52 5.20 -5.21
C ILE A 6 17.38 5.65 -6.39
N ASN A 7 16.90 5.47 -7.63
CA ASN A 7 17.57 5.91 -8.84
C ASN A 7 16.61 6.04 -10.02
N GLU A 8 17.07 6.75 -11.06
CA GLU A 8 16.34 6.99 -12.30
C GLU A 8 15.83 5.70 -12.97
N LYS A 9 16.61 4.62 -12.94
CA LYS A 9 16.22 3.37 -13.60
C LYS A 9 14.95 2.79 -12.98
N PHE A 10 14.90 2.70 -11.64
CA PHE A 10 13.71 2.20 -10.94
C PHE A 10 12.54 3.17 -11.04
N LEU A 11 12.81 4.48 -10.94
CA LEU A 11 11.79 5.51 -11.09
C LEU A 11 11.07 5.43 -12.43
N ASN A 12 11.84 5.40 -13.53
CA ASN A 12 11.31 5.31 -14.87
C ASN A 12 10.54 4.01 -15.11
N ALA A 13 11.03 2.90 -14.55
CA ALA A 13 10.32 1.61 -14.61
C ALA A 13 8.99 1.64 -13.82
N GLY A 14 8.94 2.27 -12.65
CA GLY A 14 7.72 2.44 -11.86
C GLY A 14 6.69 3.29 -12.57
N ILE A 15 7.10 4.46 -13.07
CA ILE A 15 6.24 5.35 -13.87
C ILE A 15 5.75 4.64 -15.14
N GLY A 16 6.61 3.85 -15.81
CA GLY A 16 6.24 3.05 -16.97
C GLY A 16 5.08 2.10 -16.68
N ARG A 17 5.15 1.33 -15.59
CA ARG A 17 4.07 0.42 -15.17
C ARG A 17 2.77 1.16 -14.89
N ILE A 18 2.84 2.33 -14.23
CA ILE A 18 1.65 3.15 -13.97
C ILE A 18 1.00 3.60 -15.29
N LYS A 19 1.80 4.10 -16.24
CA LYS A 19 1.32 4.49 -17.57
C LYS A 19 0.65 3.33 -18.30
N GLU A 20 1.29 2.16 -18.32
CA GLU A 20 0.74 0.96 -18.98
C GLU A 20 -0.59 0.52 -18.37
N ASN A 21 -0.70 0.55 -17.04
CA ASN A 21 -1.92 0.20 -16.32
C ASN A 21 -3.07 1.17 -16.65
N LEU A 22 -2.82 2.48 -16.64
CA LEU A 22 -3.82 3.49 -17.02
C LEU A 22 -4.20 3.36 -18.50
N GLN A 23 -3.22 3.18 -19.39
CA GLN A 23 -3.44 3.00 -20.83
C GLN A 23 -4.25 1.73 -21.13
N SER A 24 -4.07 0.66 -20.35
CA SER A 24 -4.89 -0.55 -20.43
C SER A 24 -6.37 -0.26 -20.13
N ARG A 25 -6.67 0.63 -19.16
CA ARG A 25 -8.05 1.06 -18.88
C ARG A 25 -8.65 1.86 -20.04
N VAL A 26 -7.86 2.72 -20.68
CA VAL A 26 -8.30 3.47 -21.87
C VAL A 26 -8.63 2.52 -23.03
N ARG A 27 -7.73 1.58 -23.34
CA ARG A 27 -7.94 0.56 -24.39
C ARG A 27 -9.19 -0.30 -24.15
N LYS A 28 -9.51 -0.58 -22.88
CA LYS A 28 -10.71 -1.33 -22.48
C LYS A 28 -11.98 -0.46 -22.40
N GLY A 29 -11.94 0.80 -22.81
CA GLY A 29 -13.07 1.73 -22.74
C GLY A 29 -13.49 2.11 -21.32
N LYS A 30 -12.69 1.77 -20.29
CA LYS A 30 -12.97 2.04 -18.87
C LYS A 30 -12.44 3.39 -18.38
N MET A 31 -11.86 4.19 -19.29
CA MET A 31 -11.26 5.51 -19.01
C MET A 31 -11.14 6.28 -20.33
N THR A 32 -11.40 7.59 -20.32
CA THR A 32 -11.18 8.45 -21.49
C THR A 32 -9.71 8.89 -21.58
N LYS A 33 -9.28 9.35 -22.76
CA LYS A 33 -7.93 9.89 -22.95
C LYS A 33 -7.67 11.11 -22.06
N ASP A 34 -8.62 12.03 -21.97
CA ASP A 34 -8.51 13.20 -21.10
C ASP A 34 -8.37 12.83 -19.62
N ASN A 35 -9.11 11.83 -19.15
CA ASN A 35 -8.99 11.37 -17.76
C ASN A 35 -7.64 10.67 -17.52
N TYR A 36 -7.12 9.96 -18.51
CA TYR A 36 -5.76 9.40 -18.47
C TYR A 36 -4.72 10.52 -18.31
N ASP A 37 -4.77 11.55 -19.16
CA ASP A 37 -3.77 12.62 -19.14
C ASP A 37 -3.85 13.45 -17.85
N LYS A 38 -5.07 13.76 -17.38
CA LYS A 38 -5.31 14.39 -16.07
C LYS A 38 -4.76 13.54 -14.93
N THR A 39 -5.06 12.24 -14.89
CA THR A 39 -4.58 11.35 -13.82
C THR A 39 -3.05 11.28 -13.79
N LEU A 40 -2.43 11.17 -14.97
CA LEU A 40 -0.97 11.08 -15.08
C LEU A 40 -0.30 12.39 -14.65
N SER A 41 -0.93 13.55 -14.90
CA SER A 41 -0.40 14.86 -14.48
C SER A 41 -0.31 15.03 -12.95
N LEU A 42 -1.06 14.24 -12.17
CA LEU A 42 -1.02 14.24 -10.71
C LEU A 42 0.13 13.41 -10.13
N LEU A 43 0.85 12.66 -10.96
CA LEU A 43 2.00 11.84 -10.57
C LEU A 43 3.29 12.62 -10.76
N THR A 44 4.09 12.74 -9.69
CA THR A 44 5.42 13.33 -9.74
C THR A 44 6.45 12.31 -9.28
N GLY A 45 7.44 12.02 -10.11
CA GLY A 45 8.60 11.19 -9.73
C GLY A 45 9.68 12.02 -9.05
N VAL A 46 10.32 11.47 -8.01
CA VAL A 46 11.45 12.10 -7.30
C VAL A 46 12.48 11.05 -6.87
N LEU A 47 13.71 11.49 -6.60
CA LEU A 47 14.78 10.66 -6.04
C LEU A 47 15.11 11.02 -4.59
N ASP A 48 14.81 12.25 -4.20
CA ASP A 48 15.01 12.80 -2.84
C ASP A 48 13.66 13.01 -2.12
N TYR A 49 13.74 13.50 -0.88
CA TYR A 49 12.59 13.77 -0.03
C TYR A 49 12.19 15.25 0.01
N GLU A 50 12.72 16.15 -0.84
CA GLU A 50 12.46 17.59 -0.72
C GLU A 50 10.98 17.95 -0.85
N LYS A 51 10.24 17.18 -1.66
CA LYS A 51 8.80 17.39 -1.87
C LYS A 51 7.91 16.77 -0.77
N PHE A 52 8.48 16.15 0.26
CA PHE A 52 7.72 15.46 1.31
C PHE A 52 7.17 16.40 2.39
N LYS A 53 7.62 17.66 2.41
CA LYS A 53 7.19 18.70 3.37
C LYS A 53 5.69 19.01 3.35
N SER A 54 5.00 18.66 2.27
CA SER A 54 3.56 18.86 2.10
C SER A 54 2.78 17.55 1.95
N VAL A 55 3.35 16.42 2.36
CA VAL A 55 2.70 15.11 2.27
C VAL A 55 1.88 14.84 3.53
N ASP A 56 0.63 14.42 3.33
CA ASP A 56 -0.28 14.05 4.43
C ASP A 56 -0.24 12.55 4.75
N LEU A 57 0.17 11.71 3.78
CA LEU A 57 0.32 10.26 3.93
C LEU A 57 1.49 9.76 3.08
N ALA A 58 2.47 9.12 3.72
CA ALA A 58 3.58 8.43 3.07
C ALA A 58 3.39 6.90 3.19
N ILE A 59 3.56 6.15 2.10
CA ILE A 59 3.43 4.68 2.11
C ILE A 59 4.76 4.06 1.69
N GLU A 60 5.37 3.33 2.61
CA GLU A 60 6.60 2.58 2.41
C GLU A 60 6.28 1.18 1.82
N THR A 61 6.94 0.81 0.74
CA THR A 61 6.72 -0.45 0.00
C THR A 61 8.03 -1.05 -0.52
N VAL A 62 9.12 -0.90 0.23
CA VAL A 62 10.39 -1.56 -0.02
C VAL A 62 10.40 -2.99 0.51
N VAL A 63 11.44 -3.74 0.13
CA VAL A 63 11.68 -5.12 0.56
C VAL A 63 11.66 -5.28 2.08
N GLU A 64 11.30 -6.47 2.56
CA GLU A 64 11.24 -6.82 3.99
C GLU A 64 12.65 -6.88 4.59
N ASN A 65 13.19 -5.70 4.93
CA ASN A 65 14.47 -5.53 5.61
C ASN A 65 14.32 -4.50 6.72
N VAL A 66 14.46 -4.94 7.97
CA VAL A 66 14.26 -4.10 9.17
C VAL A 66 15.14 -2.86 9.15
N LYS A 67 16.44 -3.01 8.89
CA LYS A 67 17.39 -1.89 8.91
C LYS A 67 17.04 -0.84 7.86
N LEU A 68 16.69 -1.28 6.67
CA LEU A 68 16.30 -0.39 5.58
C LEU A 68 14.99 0.34 5.89
N LYS A 69 13.97 -0.35 6.43
CA LYS A 69 12.71 0.29 6.81
C LYS A 69 12.93 1.29 7.94
N GLN A 70 13.67 0.95 8.98
CA GLN A 70 14.02 1.91 10.05
C GLN A 70 14.72 3.15 9.50
N GLN A 71 15.65 3.00 8.54
CA GLN A 71 16.29 4.13 7.87
C GLN A 71 15.27 4.99 7.11
N ILE A 72 14.37 4.37 6.34
CA ILE A 72 13.34 5.10 5.60
C ILE A 72 12.41 5.86 6.55
N PHE A 73 11.98 5.25 7.64
CA PHE A 73 11.09 5.92 8.61
C PHE A 73 11.78 7.09 9.33
N ALA A 74 13.08 7.00 9.61
CA ALA A 74 13.87 8.13 10.12
C ALA A 74 13.95 9.29 9.11
N GLU A 75 14.16 8.99 7.82
CA GLU A 75 14.14 10.01 6.75
C GLU A 75 12.74 10.64 6.60
N LEU A 76 11.69 9.82 6.63
CA LEU A 76 10.31 10.30 6.56
C LEU A 76 9.97 11.21 7.75
N GLU A 77 10.40 10.87 8.96
CA GLU A 77 10.23 11.74 10.14
C GLU A 77 10.86 13.12 9.93
N GLN A 78 12.06 13.18 9.33
CA GLN A 78 12.77 14.44 9.10
C GLN A 78 12.15 15.30 8.02
N HIS A 79 11.58 14.68 6.97
CA HIS A 79 11.14 15.38 5.77
C HIS A 79 9.61 15.60 5.68
N CYS A 80 8.81 14.81 6.39
CA CYS A 80 7.36 14.97 6.43
C CYS A 80 6.91 15.91 7.56
N PRO A 81 5.80 16.65 7.37
CA PRO A 81 5.21 17.44 8.46
C PRO A 81 4.73 16.51 9.58
N SER A 82 4.58 17.05 10.80
CA SER A 82 4.20 16.27 11.99
C SER A 82 2.82 15.60 11.87
N HIS A 83 1.91 16.17 11.07
CA HIS A 83 0.58 15.60 10.81
C HIS A 83 0.58 14.46 9.78
N CYS A 84 1.70 14.22 9.09
CA CYS A 84 1.79 13.17 8.08
C CYS A 84 1.70 11.78 8.71
N ILE A 85 0.82 10.93 8.19
CA ILE A 85 0.74 9.51 8.55
C ILE A 85 1.84 8.74 7.82
N LEU A 86 2.59 7.91 8.56
CA LEU A 86 3.67 7.11 8.01
C LEU A 86 3.23 5.64 7.94
N ALA A 87 2.86 5.19 6.75
CA ALA A 87 2.35 3.85 6.53
C ALA A 87 3.44 2.91 5.97
N THR A 88 3.40 1.63 6.35
CA THR A 88 4.22 0.57 5.73
C THR A 88 3.35 -0.55 5.17
N ASN A 89 3.70 -1.04 3.98
CA ASN A 89 3.13 -2.25 3.39
C ASN A 89 3.86 -3.54 3.82
N THR A 90 4.44 -3.55 5.02
CA THR A 90 5.00 -4.77 5.57
C THR A 90 3.91 -5.81 5.84
N SER A 91 4.27 -7.09 5.71
CA SER A 91 3.39 -8.22 6.05
C SER A 91 3.93 -9.04 7.21
N THR A 92 5.21 -8.87 7.58
CA THR A 92 5.89 -9.75 8.53
C THR A 92 6.68 -9.03 9.61
N ILE A 93 7.00 -7.75 9.42
CA ILE A 93 7.83 -7.00 10.38
C ILE A 93 6.92 -6.25 11.35
N ASP A 94 7.27 -6.32 12.64
CA ASP A 94 6.60 -5.59 13.72
C ASP A 94 6.73 -4.07 13.52
N LEU A 95 5.62 -3.33 13.71
CA LEU A 95 5.58 -1.87 13.58
C LEU A 95 6.39 -1.19 14.70
N ASP A 96 6.45 -1.77 15.89
CA ASP A 96 7.26 -1.25 17.00
C ASP A 96 8.75 -1.36 16.64
N LEU A 97 9.14 -2.44 15.97
CA LEU A 97 10.50 -2.62 15.48
C LEU A 97 10.83 -1.65 14.33
N ILE A 98 9.88 -1.34 13.45
CA ILE A 98 10.08 -0.36 12.37
C ILE A 98 10.30 1.05 12.94
N GLY A 99 9.53 1.43 13.96
CA GLY A 99 9.60 2.77 14.54
C GLY A 99 10.60 2.96 15.67
N GLU A 100 11.34 1.92 16.08
CA GLU A 100 12.35 1.95 17.15
C GLU A 100 13.37 3.12 17.03
N LYS A 101 13.65 3.58 15.81
CA LYS A 101 14.64 4.64 15.53
C LYS A 101 14.03 6.01 15.22
N THR A 102 12.77 6.23 15.57
CA THR A 102 12.06 7.49 15.33
C THR A 102 11.24 7.88 16.55
N ASN A 103 10.96 9.19 16.69
CA ASN A 103 10.04 9.69 17.70
C ASN A 103 8.58 9.70 17.21
N SER A 104 8.35 9.22 15.99
CA SER A 104 7.06 9.27 15.29
C SER A 104 6.26 7.96 15.37
N GLN A 105 6.52 7.12 16.38
CA GLN A 105 5.86 5.81 16.54
C GLN A 105 4.33 5.92 16.57
N ASP A 106 3.80 6.99 17.16
CA ASP A 106 2.38 7.29 17.32
C ASP A 106 1.63 7.48 15.99
N ARG A 107 2.37 7.80 14.91
CA ARG A 107 1.84 8.02 13.56
C ARG A 107 2.31 6.99 12.54
N ILE A 108 2.92 5.88 12.99
CA ILE A 108 3.26 4.73 12.15
C ILE A 108 2.09 3.75 12.09
N VAL A 109 1.68 3.38 10.88
CA VAL A 109 0.57 2.44 10.67
C VAL A 109 0.94 1.35 9.67
N GLY A 110 0.38 0.16 9.87
CA GLY A 110 0.42 -0.91 8.88
C GLY A 110 -0.65 -0.68 7.82
N THR A 111 -0.28 -0.71 6.54
CA THR A 111 -1.20 -0.72 5.41
C THR A 111 -1.00 -1.98 4.60
N HIS A 112 -1.83 -3.01 4.82
CA HIS A 112 -1.71 -4.26 4.08
C HIS A 112 -2.35 -4.15 2.69
N PHE A 113 -1.58 -3.73 1.70
CA PHE A 113 -1.95 -3.80 0.28
C PHE A 113 -1.60 -5.18 -0.27
N PHE A 114 -2.61 -5.97 -0.59
CA PHE A 114 -2.40 -7.22 -1.31
C PHE A 114 -1.89 -6.92 -2.73
N ALA A 115 -0.71 -7.45 -3.06
CA ALA A 115 -0.20 -7.40 -4.42
C ALA A 115 -1.21 -8.09 -5.34
N SER A 116 -1.96 -7.30 -6.10
CA SER A 116 -2.78 -7.82 -7.19
C SER A 116 -1.82 -8.28 -8.27
N TYR A 117 -1.55 -9.59 -8.36
CA TYR A 117 -1.02 -10.14 -9.60
C TYR A 117 -2.10 -9.85 -10.64
N HIS A 118 -1.90 -8.82 -11.45
CA HIS A 118 -2.76 -8.57 -12.59
C HIS A 118 -2.72 -9.84 -13.43
N ALA A 119 -3.78 -10.63 -13.35
CA ALA A 119 -3.97 -11.77 -14.21
C ALA A 119 -3.87 -11.24 -15.64
N SER A 120 -2.73 -11.49 -16.28
CA SER A 120 -2.71 -11.62 -17.72
C SER A 120 -3.74 -12.70 -17.99
N SER A 121 -4.81 -12.33 -18.71
CA SER A 121 -5.77 -13.28 -19.22
C SER A 121 -5.03 -14.23 -20.15
N ARG A 122 -4.45 -15.28 -19.58
CA ARG A 122 -4.11 -16.51 -20.26
C ARG A 122 -4.99 -17.56 -19.62
N ASP A 123 -6.01 -17.94 -20.38
CA ASP A 123 -6.85 -19.09 -20.11
C ASP A 123 -6.00 -20.28 -19.69
N SER A 124 -6.32 -20.84 -18.52
CA SER A 124 -6.29 -22.27 -18.25
C SER A 124 -7.13 -22.53 -17.01
N PRO A 125 -8.24 -23.28 -17.12
CA PRO A 125 -9.00 -23.70 -15.95
C PRO A 125 -8.27 -24.90 -15.33
N HIS A 126 -8.11 -24.92 -14.02
CA HIS A 126 -8.12 -26.20 -13.31
C HIS A 126 -8.89 -26.10 -11.99
N PRO A 127 -9.81 -27.04 -11.71
CA PRO A 127 -10.76 -26.96 -10.61
C PRO A 127 -10.33 -27.82 -9.42
N SER A 128 -10.48 -27.28 -8.21
CA SER A 128 -10.71 -27.96 -6.93
C SER A 128 -10.59 -26.87 -5.84
N CYS A 129 -11.52 -26.63 -4.93
CA CYS A 129 -12.43 -27.53 -4.24
C CYS A 129 -13.82 -26.90 -4.09
N LEU A 130 -14.83 -27.73 -4.33
CA LEU A 130 -16.23 -27.50 -4.00
C LEU A 130 -16.54 -27.98 -2.57
N SER A 131 -17.62 -27.40 -2.02
CA SER A 131 -18.53 -27.92 -0.97
C SER A 131 -18.03 -27.87 0.48
N ALA A 132 -18.83 -27.63 1.53
CA ALA A 132 -20.23 -27.27 1.83
C ALA A 132 -20.19 -26.81 3.33
N SER A 133 -21.16 -26.21 4.02
CA SER A 133 -22.62 -26.35 4.01
C SER A 133 -23.24 -25.26 4.91
N SER A 134 -24.54 -25.05 4.73
CA SER A 134 -25.43 -24.13 5.44
C SER A 134 -25.66 -24.51 6.92
N CYS A 135 -25.74 -23.51 7.81
CA CYS A 135 -26.55 -23.55 9.04
C CYS A 135 -27.34 -22.24 9.20
N HIS A 136 -28.65 -22.38 9.41
CA HIS A 136 -29.64 -21.33 9.70
C HIS A 136 -29.73 -21.04 11.21
N HIS A 137 -30.33 -19.88 11.52
CA HIS A 137 -31.02 -19.44 12.75
C HIS A 137 -30.33 -18.44 13.70
N ALA A 138 -30.91 -17.23 13.71
CA ALA A 138 -31.27 -16.34 14.81
C ALA A 138 -30.26 -15.99 15.93
N GLY A 139 -30.11 -14.66 16.16
CA GLY A 139 -29.71 -14.11 17.45
C GLY A 139 -28.82 -12.89 17.35
N CYS A 140 -29.35 -11.71 17.72
CA CYS A 140 -28.56 -10.50 17.96
C CYS A 140 -27.53 -10.72 19.08
N GLY A 141 -26.32 -10.19 18.89
CA GLY A 141 -25.28 -10.05 19.90
C GLY A 141 -23.97 -9.61 19.25
N GLU A 142 -23.56 -8.36 19.49
CA GLU A 142 -22.23 -7.87 19.15
C GLU A 142 -21.20 -8.60 20.01
N GLU A 143 -20.26 -9.33 19.40
CA GLU A 143 -19.04 -9.78 20.05
C GLU A 143 -17.86 -9.53 19.11
N ASP A 144 -16.89 -8.76 19.59
CA ASP A 144 -15.59 -8.55 18.96
C ASP A 144 -14.89 -9.89 18.79
N GLN A 145 -14.86 -10.39 17.56
CA GLN A 145 -14.21 -11.66 17.26
C GLN A 145 -12.70 -11.45 17.17
N GLU A 146 -12.03 -11.64 18.31
CA GLU A 146 -10.59 -11.77 18.41
C GLU A 146 -10.18 -13.11 17.75
N ASP A 147 -9.61 -13.05 16.54
CA ASP A 147 -9.05 -14.23 15.88
C ASP A 147 -7.68 -14.55 16.51
N THR A 148 -7.72 -15.35 17.57
CA THR A 148 -6.57 -15.73 18.40
C THR A 148 -5.59 -16.70 17.72
N ASN A 149 -5.67 -16.95 16.41
CA ASN A 149 -4.77 -17.89 15.74
C ASN A 149 -3.73 -17.25 14.80
N SER A 150 -3.61 -15.91 14.78
CA SER A 150 -2.57 -15.25 13.97
C SER A 150 -1.91 -14.02 14.59
N GLY A 151 -2.27 -13.62 15.82
CA GLY A 151 -1.71 -12.40 16.44
C GLY A 151 -1.96 -11.12 15.63
N ARG A 152 -2.98 -11.11 14.74
CA ARG A 152 -3.28 -9.98 13.86
C ARG A 152 -4.30 -9.06 14.51
N LYS A 153 -3.90 -7.85 14.89
CA LYS A 153 -4.84 -6.76 15.17
C LYS A 153 -5.18 -6.05 13.85
N LEU A 154 -6.42 -6.17 13.42
CA LEU A 154 -6.94 -5.48 12.23
C LEU A 154 -7.44 -4.09 12.65
N TYR A 155 -6.66 -3.05 12.39
CA TYR A 155 -7.15 -1.67 12.59
C TYR A 155 -7.93 -1.21 11.36
N ARG A 156 -9.26 -1.18 11.47
CA ARG A 156 -10.14 -0.53 10.49
C ARG A 156 -10.17 0.97 10.82
N LEU A 157 -9.55 1.79 9.99
CA LEU A 157 -9.77 3.24 10.00
C LEU A 157 -11.24 3.48 9.63
N ARG A 158 -12.07 3.85 10.62
CA ARG A 158 -13.42 4.37 10.38
C ARG A 158 -13.27 5.83 9.93
N GLY A 159 -13.84 6.14 8.77
CA GLY A 159 -14.21 7.52 8.40
C GLY A 159 -15.57 7.89 8.96
#